data_AF-A0A9J6FLU9-F1
#
_entry.id   AF-A0A9J6FLU9-F1
#
_cell.length_a   1.000
_cell.length_b   1.000
_cell.length_c   1.000
_cell.angle_alpha   90.00
_cell.angle_beta   90.00
_cell.angle_gamma   90.00
#
_symmetry.space_group_name_H-M   'P 1'
#
loop_
_entity.id
_entity.type
_entity.pdbx_description
1 polymer ?
#
loop_
_entity_poly.entity_id
_entity_poly.type
_entity_poly.pdbx_seq_one_letter_code
_entity_poly.pdbx_strand_id
1 'polypeptide(L)'
;MKAENARLVLVKCVCHSSQLACNEAIDVLPTHIDYLVRETFNWFAHSPKRQQAYRETYAAINSGGVPNKLVGVCATRWLSIAPALRSILNQWAALRSHFEAAKSQERCYAAKVLSEMFADEQNLLFVKFLSPIVDEFERMNKLFQCEAPDPVRLNEDLICFVNALMARVVMPGYAEPDNAQWEQHILHARACSLGVLFLHCLEKSSFSDADKLLLSERGRKFIVACIRSVVKRLPANLKLLSDLLLLAPKNIKKYSFDFIHRSFSAFIGTSSISSLESEYRLLQTKVDDLAEGTQSITQFWAHAAVGVVECVGTPGSSQGFSVSVPACGVIWHKSQMLLPPVTARRHAEGELTHTSCFSS
;
A
#
# COMPACT_ATOMS: atom_id res chain seq x y z
N MET A 1 -20.85 7.13 15.69
CA MET A 1 -20.68 5.72 15.27
C MET A 1 -19.89 4.86 16.26
N LYS A 2 -18.54 4.88 16.36
CA LYS A 2 -17.85 3.99 17.34
C LYS A 2 -18.20 4.29 18.81
N ALA A 3 -18.40 5.57 19.13
CA ALA A 3 -18.85 5.99 20.47
C ALA A 3 -20.29 5.53 20.82
N GLU A 4 -21.09 5.18 19.81
CA GLU A 4 -22.51 4.82 19.96
C GLU A 4 -22.74 3.31 19.83
N ASN A 5 -21.80 2.56 19.26
CA ASN A 5 -21.89 1.11 19.12
C ASN A 5 -20.54 0.45 19.41
N ALA A 6 -20.43 -0.15 20.61
CA ALA A 6 -19.25 -0.84 21.09
C ALA A 6 -18.85 -2.08 20.26
N ARG A 7 -19.76 -2.62 19.43
CA ARG A 7 -19.49 -3.76 18.55
C ARG A 7 -18.80 -3.35 17.24
N LEU A 8 -18.63 -2.05 16.97
CA LEU A 8 -17.95 -1.58 15.78
C LEU A 8 -16.42 -1.67 15.92
N VAL A 9 -15.82 -2.35 14.96
CA VAL A 9 -14.37 -2.50 14.84
C VAL A 9 -13.85 -1.48 13.83
N LEU A 10 -12.99 -0.57 14.28
CA LEU A 10 -12.37 0.43 13.41
C LEU A 10 -11.06 -0.12 12.83
N VAL A 11 -11.07 -0.36 11.53
CA VAL A 11 -9.85 -0.65 10.75
C VAL A 11 -9.38 0.64 10.09
N LYS A 12 -8.16 1.08 10.39
CA LYS A 12 -7.57 2.27 9.75
C LYS A 12 -7.29 1.97 8.28
N CYS A 13 -7.37 2.99 7.44
CA CYS A 13 -7.01 2.85 6.03
C CYS A 13 -5.53 2.45 5.90
N VAL A 14 -5.29 1.24 5.39
CA VAL A 14 -3.96 0.72 5.02
C VAL A 14 -3.26 1.65 4.04
N CYS A 15 -3.93 2.19 3.00
CA CYS A 15 -3.26 3.10 2.07
C CYS A 15 -2.73 4.37 2.75
N HIS A 16 -3.51 4.96 3.65
CA HIS A 16 -3.07 6.10 4.45
C HIS A 16 -1.95 5.70 5.42
N SER A 17 -2.05 4.51 6.02
CA SER A 17 -1.05 3.97 6.94
C SER A 17 0.29 3.69 6.24
N SER A 18 0.25 3.10 5.06
CA SER A 18 1.40 2.90 4.16
C SER A 18 2.04 4.23 3.79
N GLN A 19 1.23 5.22 3.40
CA GLN A 19 1.72 6.55 3.06
C GLN A 19 2.45 7.20 4.24
N LEU A 20 1.87 7.12 5.44
CA LEU A 20 2.48 7.67 6.64
C LEU A 20 3.73 6.89 7.05
N ALA A 21 3.74 5.57 6.89
CA ALA A 21 4.91 4.73 7.15
C ALA A 21 6.09 5.07 6.24
N CYS A 22 5.84 5.28 4.94
CA CYS A 22 6.87 5.72 4.03
C CYS A 22 7.38 7.13 4.34
N ASN A 23 6.50 8.05 4.77
CA ASN A 23 6.90 9.39 5.19
C ASN A 23 7.76 9.36 6.47
N GLU A 24 7.44 8.52 7.45
CA GLU A 24 8.26 8.38 8.67
C GLU A 24 9.60 7.70 8.38
N ALA A 25 9.64 6.76 7.43
CA ALA A 25 10.86 6.06 7.07
C ALA A 25 11.82 6.89 6.21
N ILE A 26 11.31 7.77 5.33
CA ILE A 26 12.18 8.56 4.45
C ILE A 26 13.07 9.53 5.24
N ASP A 27 12.61 10.01 6.40
CA ASP A 27 13.40 10.88 7.30
C ASP A 27 14.69 10.21 7.81
N VAL A 28 14.80 8.88 7.69
CA VAL A 28 16.00 8.10 8.02
C VAL A 28 17.06 8.16 6.92
N LEU A 29 16.65 8.41 5.67
CA LEU A 29 17.56 8.45 4.54
C LEU A 29 18.13 9.85 4.32
N PRO A 30 19.27 9.96 3.62
CA PRO A 30 19.81 11.27 3.30
C PRO A 30 18.84 12.10 2.46
N THR A 31 18.62 13.35 2.87
CA THR A 31 17.68 14.30 2.23
C THR A 31 17.99 14.54 0.76
N HIS A 32 19.24 14.35 0.35
CA HIS A 32 19.65 14.50 -1.04
C HIS A 32 19.04 13.44 -1.97
N ILE A 33 18.59 12.28 -1.48
CA ILE A 33 17.91 11.29 -2.34
C ILE A 33 16.52 11.78 -2.77
N ASP A 34 15.79 12.46 -1.87
CA ASP A 34 14.52 13.12 -2.25
C ASP A 34 14.76 14.22 -3.30
N TYR A 35 15.77 15.05 -3.04
CA TYR A 35 16.17 16.10 -3.97
C TYR A 35 16.53 15.54 -5.36
N LEU A 36 17.31 14.45 -5.41
CA LEU A 36 17.70 13.79 -6.66
C LEU A 36 16.47 13.46 -7.51
N VAL A 37 15.48 12.81 -6.90
CA VAL A 37 14.30 12.32 -7.64
C VAL A 37 13.44 13.49 -8.12
N ARG A 38 13.19 14.47 -7.25
CA ARG A 38 12.38 15.65 -7.59
C ARG A 38 13.02 16.50 -8.66
N GLU A 39 14.31 16.82 -8.49
CA GLU A 39 15.00 17.72 -9.41
C GLU A 39 15.29 17.07 -10.76
N THR A 40 15.46 15.74 -10.79
CA THR A 40 15.50 15.01 -12.06
C THR A 40 14.22 15.22 -12.86
N PHE A 41 13.04 15.13 -12.24
CA PHE A 41 11.78 15.43 -12.92
C PHE A 41 11.66 16.91 -13.31
N ASN A 42 11.93 17.83 -12.37
CA ASN A 42 11.80 19.27 -12.58
C ASN A 42 12.67 19.77 -13.73
N TRP A 43 13.86 19.18 -13.89
CA TRP A 43 14.78 19.49 -15.00
C TRP A 43 14.11 19.35 -16.38
N PHE A 44 13.26 18.34 -16.54
CA PHE A 44 12.58 18.05 -17.80
C PHE A 44 11.16 18.64 -17.91
N ALA A 45 10.48 18.89 -16.79
CA ALA A 45 9.04 19.19 -16.75
C ALA A 45 8.61 20.35 -17.68
N HIS A 46 9.46 21.38 -17.84
CA HIS A 46 9.12 22.61 -18.55
C HIS A 46 10.05 22.96 -19.71
N SER A 47 10.89 22.03 -20.17
CA SER A 47 11.84 22.32 -21.24
C SER A 47 11.80 21.26 -22.35
N PRO A 48 11.05 21.51 -23.44
CA PRO A 48 11.04 20.64 -24.62
C PRO A 48 12.45 20.42 -25.19
N LYS A 49 13.30 21.45 -25.14
CA LYS A 49 14.71 21.37 -25.54
C LYS A 49 15.49 20.33 -24.72
N ARG A 50 15.36 20.36 -23.38
CA ARG A 50 16.02 19.38 -22.50
C ARG A 50 15.46 17.98 -22.68
N GLN A 51 14.14 17.86 -22.90
CA GLN A 51 13.51 16.56 -23.20
C GLN A 51 14.04 15.97 -24.51
N GLN A 52 14.19 16.79 -25.55
CA GLN A 52 14.72 16.36 -26.84
C GLN A 52 16.20 15.94 -26.72
N ALA A 53 17.04 16.75 -26.07
CA ALA A 53 18.45 16.40 -25.83
C ALA A 53 18.62 15.09 -25.04
N TYR A 54 17.74 14.83 -24.07
CA TYR A 54 17.74 13.58 -23.33
C TYR A 54 17.29 12.40 -24.20
N ARG A 55 16.29 12.57 -25.07
CA ARG A 55 15.88 11.51 -26.02
C ARG A 55 17.04 11.12 -26.94
N GLU A 56 17.79 12.10 -27.45
CA GLU A 56 18.97 11.85 -28.29
C GLU A 56 20.06 11.09 -27.51
N THR A 57 20.36 11.53 -26.28
CA THR A 57 21.32 10.84 -25.40
C THR A 57 20.89 9.41 -25.09
N TYR A 58 19.60 9.23 -24.77
CA TYR A 58 19.04 7.91 -24.47
C TYR A 58 19.08 6.99 -25.68
N ALA A 59 18.69 7.47 -26.86
CA ALA A 59 18.73 6.72 -28.10
C ALA A 59 20.16 6.30 -28.46
N ALA A 60 21.15 7.16 -28.25
CA ALA A 60 22.56 6.83 -28.49
C ALA A 60 23.07 5.70 -27.58
N ILE A 61 22.61 5.65 -26.33
CA ILE A 61 23.03 4.62 -25.35
C ILE A 61 22.23 3.31 -25.51
N ASN A 62 20.96 3.40 -25.92
CA ASN A 62 20.02 2.28 -25.97
C ASN A 62 19.59 1.92 -27.40
N SER A 63 20.49 2.06 -28.37
CA SER A 63 20.29 1.61 -29.77
C SER A 63 19.00 2.09 -30.43
N GLY A 64 18.69 3.38 -30.29
CA GLY A 64 17.48 4.00 -30.86
C GLY A 64 16.21 3.87 -30.03
N GLY A 65 16.31 3.34 -28.80
CA GLY A 65 15.18 3.23 -27.87
C GLY A 65 14.60 4.58 -27.44
N VAL A 66 13.39 4.55 -26.89
CA VAL A 66 12.69 5.72 -26.35
C VAL A 66 12.73 5.69 -24.82
N PRO A 67 13.09 6.81 -24.14
CA PRO A 67 13.11 6.85 -22.69
C PRO A 67 11.70 6.72 -22.09
N ASN A 68 11.63 6.06 -20.93
CA ASN A 68 10.39 6.02 -20.15
C ASN A 68 10.06 7.41 -19.60
N LYS A 69 8.77 7.75 -19.58
CA LYS A 69 8.30 9.01 -19.00
C LYS A 69 8.70 9.11 -17.54
N LEU A 70 9.40 10.19 -17.19
CA LEU A 70 9.67 10.53 -15.80
C LEU A 70 8.37 11.02 -15.15
N VAL A 71 8.06 10.42 -14.01
CA VAL A 71 6.83 10.72 -13.25
C VAL A 71 7.18 11.74 -12.18
N GLY A 72 6.39 12.81 -12.09
CA GLY A 72 6.56 13.82 -11.06
C GLY A 72 6.18 13.29 -9.68
N VAL A 73 6.93 13.71 -8.67
CA VAL A 73 6.68 13.33 -7.27
C VAL A 73 5.74 14.34 -6.63
N CYS A 74 4.68 13.85 -5.98
CA CYS A 74 3.83 14.71 -5.15
C CYS A 74 4.45 14.85 -3.76
N ALA A 75 4.65 16.10 -3.31
CA ALA A 75 5.32 16.40 -2.04
C ALA A 75 4.69 15.73 -0.82
N THR A 76 3.37 15.53 -0.81
CA THR A 76 2.62 14.96 0.31
C THR A 76 2.34 13.46 0.15
N ARG A 77 2.71 12.85 -0.99
CA ARG A 77 2.45 11.43 -1.28
C ARG A 77 3.74 10.75 -1.69
N TRP A 78 4.60 10.45 -0.73
CA TRP A 78 5.83 9.69 -0.97
C TRP A 78 5.63 8.42 -1.79
N LEU A 79 4.48 7.73 -1.70
CA LEU A 79 4.26 6.53 -2.53
C LEU A 79 4.14 6.83 -4.03
N SER A 80 3.93 8.10 -4.41
CA SER A 80 4.06 8.56 -5.81
C SER A 80 5.51 8.58 -6.31
N ILE A 81 6.50 8.38 -5.43
CA ILE A 81 7.91 8.29 -5.81
C ILE A 81 8.28 6.94 -6.41
N ALA A 82 7.53 5.86 -6.15
CA ALA A 82 7.88 4.52 -6.63
C ALA A 82 8.05 4.47 -8.16
N PRO A 83 7.09 5.00 -8.95
CA PRO A 83 7.25 5.10 -10.40
C PRO A 83 8.45 5.97 -10.81
N ALA A 84 8.74 7.04 -10.06
CA ALA A 84 9.87 7.92 -10.34
C ALA A 84 11.22 7.22 -10.08
N LEU A 85 11.37 6.55 -8.93
CA LEU A 85 12.55 5.75 -8.59
C LEU A 85 12.81 4.65 -9.62
N ARG A 86 11.78 3.90 -10.02
CA ARG A 86 11.90 2.88 -11.08
C ARG A 86 12.34 3.49 -12.40
N SER A 87 11.70 4.57 -12.84
CA SER A 87 12.06 5.24 -14.09
C SER A 87 13.47 5.81 -14.05
N ILE A 88 13.93 6.34 -12.92
CA ILE A 88 15.30 6.84 -12.75
C ILE A 88 16.30 5.69 -12.75
N LEU A 89 16.03 4.63 -11.99
CA LEU A 89 16.92 3.47 -11.87
C LEU A 89 17.13 2.78 -13.23
N ASN A 90 16.04 2.55 -13.98
CA ASN A 90 16.09 1.92 -15.30
C ASN A 90 16.82 2.78 -16.34
N GLN A 91 16.91 4.08 -16.12
CA GLN A 91 17.52 5.03 -17.04
C GLN A 91 18.80 5.67 -16.49
N TRP A 92 19.38 5.11 -15.40
CA TRP A 92 20.44 5.76 -14.64
C TRP A 92 21.66 6.11 -15.50
N ALA A 93 22.11 5.18 -16.35
CA ALA A 93 23.26 5.40 -17.23
C ALA A 93 23.01 6.53 -18.23
N ALA A 94 21.81 6.58 -18.82
CA ALA A 94 21.44 7.63 -19.76
C ALA A 94 21.28 9.00 -19.08
N LEU A 95 20.66 9.04 -17.90
CA LEU A 95 20.54 10.26 -17.10
C LEU A 95 21.91 10.79 -16.68
N ARG A 96 22.81 9.92 -16.22
CA ARG A 96 24.20 10.29 -15.89
C ARG A 96 24.91 10.93 -17.07
N SER A 97 24.88 10.31 -18.24
CA SER A 97 25.50 10.86 -19.45
C SER A 97 24.88 12.19 -19.89
N HIS A 98 23.55 12.30 -19.79
CA HIS A 98 22.83 13.53 -20.11
C HIS A 98 23.25 14.69 -19.20
N PHE A 99 23.28 14.47 -17.89
CA PHE A 99 23.66 15.53 -16.96
C PHE A 99 25.14 15.90 -17.06
N GLU A 100 26.03 14.97 -17.40
CA GLU A 100 27.44 15.28 -17.66
C GLU A 100 27.61 16.20 -18.88
N ALA A 101 26.89 15.91 -19.97
CA ALA A 101 26.85 16.78 -21.14
C ALA A 101 26.23 18.15 -20.79
N ALA A 102 25.10 18.16 -20.09
CA ALA A 102 24.40 19.38 -19.69
C ALA A 102 25.25 20.28 -18.78
N LYS A 103 26.03 19.70 -17.86
CA LYS A 103 26.98 20.43 -17.00
C LYS A 103 28.03 21.19 -17.80
N SER A 104 28.46 20.64 -18.93
CA SER A 104 29.47 21.23 -19.80
C SER A 104 28.89 22.26 -20.78
N GLN A 105 27.63 22.08 -21.19
CA GLN A 105 26.99 22.88 -22.25
C GLN A 105 26.09 24.01 -21.72
N GLU A 106 25.48 23.83 -20.54
CA GLU A 106 24.58 24.80 -19.93
C GLU A 106 25.25 25.46 -18.72
N ARG A 107 25.24 26.80 -18.66
CA ARG A 107 25.62 27.54 -17.44
C ARG A 107 24.47 27.49 -16.42
N CYS A 108 24.18 26.30 -15.91
CA CYS A 108 23.06 26.02 -15.02
C CYS A 108 23.53 25.29 -13.76
N TYR A 109 23.26 25.84 -12.58
CA TYR A 109 23.65 25.22 -11.31
C TYR A 109 22.99 23.84 -11.11
N ALA A 110 21.71 23.71 -11.48
CA ALA A 110 21.00 22.43 -11.39
C ALA A 110 21.64 21.33 -12.25
N ALA A 111 22.21 21.67 -13.41
CA ALA A 111 22.91 20.72 -14.27
C ALA A 111 24.15 20.16 -13.58
N LYS A 112 24.94 21.05 -12.97
CA LYS A 112 26.14 20.69 -12.21
C LYS A 112 25.81 19.79 -11.03
N VAL A 113 24.82 20.18 -10.21
CA VAL A 113 24.40 19.42 -9.04
C VAL A 113 23.90 18.03 -9.44
N LEU A 114 23.00 17.93 -10.43
CA LEU A 114 22.49 16.64 -10.88
C LEU A 114 23.59 15.76 -11.49
N SER A 115 24.53 16.31 -12.26
CA SER A 115 25.70 15.56 -12.75
C SER A 115 26.51 14.97 -11.60
N GLU A 116 26.83 15.75 -10.57
CA GLU A 116 27.56 15.28 -9.39
C GLU A 116 26.80 14.17 -8.65
N MET A 117 25.47 14.32 -8.49
CA MET A 117 24.65 13.32 -7.83
C MET A 117 24.52 12.01 -8.60
N PHE A 118 24.40 12.04 -9.93
CA PHE A 118 24.35 10.84 -10.78
C PHE A 118 25.72 10.17 -10.95
N ALA A 119 26.82 10.91 -10.73
CA ALA A 119 28.17 10.37 -10.70
C ALA A 119 28.50 9.64 -9.39
N ASP A 120 27.82 9.99 -8.29
CA ASP A 120 28.00 9.37 -6.97
C ASP A 120 27.39 7.96 -6.90
N GLU A 121 28.25 6.97 -6.71
CA GLU A 121 27.89 5.55 -6.57
C GLU A 121 26.99 5.30 -5.35
N GLN A 122 27.14 6.09 -4.28
CA GLN A 122 26.32 5.97 -3.08
C GLN A 122 24.85 6.26 -3.37
N ASN A 123 24.57 7.26 -4.21
CA ASN A 123 23.20 7.59 -4.62
C ASN A 123 22.57 6.46 -5.43
N LEU A 124 23.32 5.86 -6.35
CA LEU A 124 22.86 4.69 -7.11
C LEU A 124 22.53 3.52 -6.18
N LEU A 125 23.36 3.26 -5.18
CA LEU A 125 23.10 2.21 -4.19
C LEU A 125 21.81 2.48 -3.41
N PHE A 126 21.58 3.72 -2.95
CA PHE A 126 20.33 4.06 -2.26
C PHE A 126 19.10 3.88 -3.16
N VAL A 127 19.16 4.27 -4.43
CA VAL A 127 18.04 4.05 -5.36
C VAL A 127 17.80 2.54 -5.60
N LYS A 128 18.86 1.73 -5.75
CA LYS A 128 18.77 0.26 -5.87
C LYS A 128 18.17 -0.40 -4.63
N PHE A 129 18.50 0.11 -3.44
CA PHE A 129 17.93 -0.34 -2.17
C PHE A 129 16.45 0.04 -2.04
N LEU A 130 16.11 1.30 -2.33
CA LEU A 130 14.77 1.84 -2.13
C LEU A 130 13.74 1.26 -3.08
N SER A 131 14.07 1.15 -4.38
CA SER A 131 13.12 0.79 -5.42
C SER A 131 12.27 -0.46 -5.08
N PRO A 132 12.85 -1.63 -4.76
CA PRO A 132 12.05 -2.83 -4.48
C PRO A 132 11.17 -2.70 -3.24
N ILE A 133 11.61 -1.95 -2.22
CA ILE A 133 10.82 -1.77 -0.99
C ILE A 133 9.61 -0.89 -1.27
N VAL A 134 9.81 0.24 -1.95
CA VAL A 134 8.71 1.16 -2.28
C VAL A 134 7.73 0.50 -3.26
N ASP A 135 8.20 -0.36 -4.16
CA ASP A 135 7.35 -1.15 -5.06
C ASP A 135 6.38 -2.07 -4.30
N GLU A 136 6.82 -2.68 -3.20
CA GLU A 136 5.96 -3.50 -2.35
C GLU A 136 4.86 -2.68 -1.66
N PHE A 137 5.20 -1.49 -1.15
CA PHE A 137 4.19 -0.58 -0.59
C PHE A 137 3.21 -0.09 -1.68
N GLU A 138 3.68 0.22 -2.89
CA GLU A 138 2.80 0.61 -4.00
C GLU A 138 1.86 -0.55 -4.38
N ARG A 139 2.38 -1.78 -4.46
CA ARG A 139 1.58 -2.99 -4.74
C ARG A 139 0.48 -3.16 -3.70
N MET A 140 0.81 -3.06 -2.41
CA MET A 140 -0.18 -3.15 -1.33
C MET A 140 -1.24 -2.05 -1.45
N ASN A 141 -0.83 -0.81 -1.72
CA ASN A 141 -1.79 0.27 -1.92
C ASN A 141 -2.75 0.00 -3.08
N LYS A 142 -2.27 -0.55 -4.20
CA LYS A 142 -3.12 -0.90 -5.35
C LYS A 142 -4.15 -1.96 -4.98
N LEU A 143 -3.75 -3.01 -4.24
CA LEU A 143 -4.67 -4.05 -3.78
C LEU A 143 -5.81 -3.46 -2.92
N PHE A 144 -5.47 -2.58 -1.98
CA PHE A 144 -6.47 -1.91 -1.12
C PHE A 144 -7.30 -0.83 -1.85
N GLN A 145 -6.93 -0.45 -3.07
CA GLN A 145 -7.65 0.52 -3.91
C GLN A 145 -8.51 -0.12 -5.00
N CYS A 146 -8.48 -1.45 -5.14
CA CYS A 146 -9.35 -2.18 -6.05
C CYS A 146 -10.82 -1.87 -5.80
N GLU A 147 -11.66 -1.97 -6.83
CA GLU A 147 -13.08 -1.60 -6.76
C GLU A 147 -13.91 -2.58 -5.91
N ALA A 148 -13.57 -3.87 -5.98
CA ALA A 148 -14.24 -4.93 -5.23
C ALA A 148 -13.21 -5.92 -4.65
N PRO A 149 -12.39 -5.50 -3.66
CA PRO A 149 -11.39 -6.39 -3.10
C PRO A 149 -12.03 -7.39 -2.15
N ASP A 150 -11.57 -8.64 -2.19
CA ASP A 150 -11.94 -9.64 -1.19
C ASP A 150 -11.27 -9.28 0.16
N PRO A 151 -12.04 -8.95 1.22
CA PRO A 151 -11.48 -8.50 2.49
C PRO A 151 -10.58 -9.53 3.16
N VAL A 152 -10.87 -10.82 2.94
CA VAL A 152 -10.13 -11.92 3.53
C VAL A 152 -8.78 -12.08 2.85
N ARG A 153 -8.77 -12.04 1.51
CA ARG A 153 -7.53 -12.04 0.72
C ARG A 153 -6.68 -10.81 1.00
N LEU A 154 -7.29 -9.63 1.15
CA LEU A 154 -6.57 -8.41 1.51
C LEU A 154 -5.86 -8.53 2.86
N ASN A 155 -6.47 -9.20 3.83
CA ASN A 155 -5.85 -9.43 5.12
C ASN A 155 -4.66 -10.39 5.03
N GLU A 156 -4.79 -11.48 4.28
CA GLU A 156 -3.67 -12.39 3.96
C GLU A 156 -2.53 -11.62 3.27
N ASP A 157 -2.83 -10.82 2.24
CA ASP A 157 -1.86 -10.01 1.52
C ASP A 157 -1.13 -9.01 2.44
N LEU A 158 -1.86 -8.39 3.40
CA LEU A 158 -1.28 -7.47 4.37
C LEU A 158 -0.34 -8.18 5.35
N ILE A 159 -0.75 -9.31 5.91
CA ILE A 159 0.08 -10.10 6.83
C ILE A 159 1.35 -10.58 6.11
N CYS A 160 1.21 -11.13 4.90
CA CYS A 160 2.34 -11.54 4.08
C CYS A 160 3.30 -10.37 3.80
N PHE A 161 2.77 -9.18 3.48
CA PHE A 161 3.59 -7.98 3.29
C PHE A 161 4.38 -7.60 4.54
N VAL A 162 3.74 -7.59 5.72
CA VAL A 162 4.42 -7.23 6.97
C VAL A 162 5.47 -8.26 7.35
N ASN A 163 5.15 -9.56 7.25
CA ASN A 163 6.10 -10.64 7.52
C ASN A 163 7.30 -10.57 6.57
N ALA A 164 7.07 -10.32 5.28
CA ALA A 164 8.15 -10.14 4.29
C ALA A 164 9.02 -8.92 4.59
N LEU A 165 8.45 -7.83 5.10
CA LEU A 165 9.21 -6.66 5.54
C LEU A 165 10.05 -6.97 6.79
N MET A 166 9.46 -7.66 7.77
CA MET A 166 10.15 -8.06 9.01
C MET A 166 11.28 -9.05 8.76
N ALA A 167 11.07 -10.06 7.92
CA ALA A 167 12.07 -11.10 7.60
C ALA A 167 13.37 -10.55 7.01
N ARG A 168 13.40 -9.29 6.54
CA ARG A 168 14.61 -8.62 6.05
C ARG A 168 15.58 -8.25 7.16
N VAL A 169 15.07 -7.93 8.35
CA VAL A 169 15.86 -7.32 9.43
C VAL A 169 15.60 -7.94 10.80
N VAL A 170 14.64 -8.86 10.94
CA VAL A 170 14.30 -9.54 12.19
C VAL A 170 14.62 -11.02 12.07
N MET A 171 15.08 -11.64 13.16
CA MET A 171 15.31 -13.08 13.19
C MET A 171 14.02 -13.87 12.84
N PRO A 172 14.09 -14.96 12.05
CA PRO A 172 12.91 -15.65 11.54
C PRO A 172 11.86 -16.06 12.59
N GLY A 173 12.29 -16.51 13.78
CA GLY A 173 11.39 -16.90 14.87
C GLY A 173 10.67 -15.73 15.57
N TYR A 174 11.03 -14.49 15.25
CA TYR A 174 10.46 -13.27 15.84
C TYR A 174 9.83 -12.34 14.80
N ALA A 175 9.85 -12.71 13.52
CA ALA A 175 9.45 -11.87 12.39
C ALA A 175 7.92 -11.87 12.17
N GLU A 176 7.16 -11.59 13.23
CA GLU A 176 5.69 -11.55 13.22
C GLU A 176 5.16 -10.26 13.87
N PRO A 177 4.10 -9.62 13.32
CA PRO A 177 3.63 -8.32 13.77
C PRO A 177 3.05 -8.31 15.19
N ASP A 178 2.59 -9.45 15.69
CA ASP A 178 2.03 -9.64 17.03
C ASP A 178 3.08 -10.04 18.08
N ASN A 179 4.31 -10.35 17.65
CA ASN A 179 5.39 -10.69 18.57
C ASN A 179 5.97 -9.42 19.23
N ALA A 180 5.59 -9.15 20.48
CA ALA A 180 6.04 -7.96 21.22
C ALA A 180 7.57 -7.83 21.38
N GLN A 181 8.34 -8.90 21.15
CA GLN A 181 9.79 -8.94 21.31
C GLN A 181 10.55 -8.74 19.99
N TRP A 182 9.87 -8.52 18.86
CA TRP A 182 10.52 -8.43 17.55
C TRP A 182 11.63 -7.36 17.50
N GLU A 183 11.46 -6.23 18.20
CA GLU A 183 12.46 -5.15 18.24
C GLU A 183 13.77 -5.56 18.92
N GLN A 184 13.72 -6.51 19.86
CA GLN A 184 14.90 -7.02 20.58
C GLN A 184 15.70 -8.00 19.72
N HIS A 185 15.09 -8.50 18.64
CA HIS A 185 15.60 -9.56 17.78
C HIS A 185 15.93 -9.05 16.36
N ILE A 186 16.21 -7.74 16.26
CA ILE A 186 16.68 -7.12 15.01
C ILE A 186 18.11 -7.58 14.73
N LEU A 187 18.33 -8.07 13.52
CA LEU A 187 19.62 -8.54 13.01
C LEU A 187 20.66 -7.42 12.97
N HIS A 188 21.92 -7.79 13.12
CA HIS A 188 23.03 -6.91 12.81
C HIS A 188 23.00 -6.51 11.32
N ALA A 189 23.46 -5.31 10.96
CA ALA A 189 23.39 -4.77 9.60
C ALA A 189 23.98 -5.71 8.52
N ARG A 190 25.05 -6.45 8.85
CA ARG A 190 25.68 -7.43 7.94
C ARG A 190 24.83 -8.66 7.64
N ALA A 191 23.89 -8.99 8.53
CA ALA A 191 23.00 -10.14 8.38
C ALA A 191 21.63 -9.76 7.78
N CYS A 192 21.37 -8.46 7.57
CA CYS A 192 20.11 -7.98 7.02
C CYS A 192 20.01 -8.27 5.52
N SER A 193 18.84 -8.70 5.06
CA SER A 193 18.52 -8.81 3.64
C SER A 193 18.05 -7.47 3.09
N LEU A 194 19.00 -6.66 2.62
CA LEU A 194 18.76 -5.31 2.07
C LEU A 194 18.52 -5.31 0.55
N GLY A 195 18.27 -6.48 -0.03
CA GLY A 195 18.07 -6.68 -1.47
C GLY A 195 19.33 -7.12 -2.20
N VAL A 196 19.20 -8.16 -3.02
CA VAL A 196 20.33 -8.82 -3.71
C VAL A 196 21.11 -7.85 -4.59
N LEU A 197 20.42 -7.00 -5.36
CA LEU A 197 21.08 -6.00 -6.22
C LEU A 197 21.87 -4.97 -5.43
N PHE A 198 21.33 -4.50 -4.30
CA PHE A 198 22.03 -3.56 -3.43
C PHE A 198 23.28 -4.21 -2.84
N LEU A 199 23.13 -5.41 -2.22
CA LEU A 199 24.24 -6.11 -1.58
C LEU A 199 25.35 -6.47 -2.58
N HIS A 200 24.99 -6.93 -3.78
CA HIS A 200 25.95 -7.26 -4.82
C HIS A 200 26.72 -6.02 -5.32
N CYS A 201 26.03 -4.90 -5.56
CA CYS A 201 26.69 -3.66 -5.95
C CYS A 201 27.55 -3.09 -4.80
N LEU A 202 27.07 -3.19 -3.56
CA LEU A 202 27.80 -2.76 -2.39
C LEU A 202 29.10 -3.55 -2.21
N GLU A 203 29.06 -4.87 -2.41
CA GLU A 203 30.24 -5.73 -2.32
C GLU A 203 31.31 -5.34 -3.35
N LYS A 204 30.89 -5.11 -4.61
CA LYS A 204 31.75 -4.72 -5.74
C LYS A 204 32.26 -3.28 -5.71
N SER A 205 31.64 -2.42 -4.89
CA SER A 205 32.02 -1.01 -4.80
C SER A 205 33.40 -0.80 -4.19
N SER A 206 33.96 0.39 -4.46
CA SER A 206 35.25 0.85 -3.93
C SER A 206 35.21 1.35 -2.47
N PHE A 207 34.03 1.28 -1.83
CA PHE A 207 33.84 1.76 -0.46
C PHE A 207 34.66 0.96 0.57
N SER A 208 35.07 1.63 1.64
CA SER A 208 35.69 0.96 2.79
C SER A 208 34.69 0.04 3.50
N ASP A 209 35.18 -0.93 4.27
CA ASP A 209 34.30 -1.80 5.07
C ASP A 209 33.46 -1.01 6.09
N ALA A 210 33.99 0.10 6.59
CA ALA A 210 33.27 1.01 7.49
C ALA A 210 32.12 1.71 6.76
N ASP A 211 32.35 2.19 5.54
CA ASP A 211 31.31 2.84 4.71
C ASP A 211 30.25 1.84 4.27
N LYS A 212 30.66 0.62 3.87
CA LYS A 212 29.74 -0.47 3.53
C LYS A 212 28.84 -0.82 4.72
N LEU A 213 29.41 -0.88 5.92
CA LEU A 213 28.64 -1.10 7.15
C LEU A 213 27.68 0.07 7.43
N LEU A 214 28.13 1.32 7.27
CA LEU A 214 27.29 2.50 7.45
C LEU A 214 26.09 2.54 6.48
N LEU A 215 26.32 2.17 5.21
CA LEU A 215 25.26 2.07 4.20
C LEU A 215 24.23 1.01 4.56
N SER A 216 24.70 -0.18 4.94
CA SER A 216 23.83 -1.26 5.41
C SER A 216 23.06 -0.89 6.67
N GLU A 217 23.69 -0.16 7.59
CA GLU A 217 23.05 0.32 8.81
C GLU A 217 21.95 1.36 8.53
N ARG A 218 22.15 2.23 7.54
CA ARG A 218 21.09 3.15 7.07
C ARG A 218 19.92 2.38 6.46
N GLY A 219 20.20 1.39 5.61
CA GLY A 219 19.16 0.53 5.03
C GLY A 219 18.38 -0.25 6.09
N ARG A 220 19.09 -0.80 7.08
CA ARG A 220 18.49 -1.47 8.24
C ARG A 220 17.56 -0.52 9.01
N LYS A 221 18.02 0.68 9.36
CA LYS A 221 17.21 1.67 10.08
C LYS A 221 15.97 2.09 9.27
N PHE A 222 16.10 2.24 7.96
CA PHE A 222 14.97 2.55 7.09
C PHE A 222 13.89 1.46 7.12
N ILE A 223 14.27 0.18 7.00
CA ILE A 223 13.31 -0.94 7.06
C ILE A 223 12.68 -1.03 8.45
N VAL A 224 13.47 -0.87 9.52
CA VAL A 224 12.93 -0.87 10.89
C VAL A 224 11.92 0.26 11.09
N ALA A 225 12.21 1.45 10.57
CA ALA A 225 11.25 2.57 10.61
C ALA A 225 9.97 2.25 9.83
N CYS A 226 10.07 1.62 8.65
CA CYS A 226 8.92 1.12 7.91
C CYS A 226 8.08 0.13 8.75
N ILE A 227 8.72 -0.88 9.35
CA ILE A 227 8.05 -1.92 10.16
C ILE A 227 7.32 -1.28 11.34
N ARG A 228 8.01 -0.47 12.15
CA ARG A 228 7.40 0.23 13.30
C ARG A 228 6.15 0.99 12.89
N SER A 229 6.26 1.70 11.78
CA SER A 229 5.19 2.55 11.29
C SER A 229 3.99 1.76 10.78
N VAL A 230 4.22 0.61 10.12
CA VAL A 230 3.16 -0.28 9.67
C VAL A 230 2.52 -1.00 10.86
N VAL A 231 3.31 -1.64 11.72
CA VAL A 231 2.85 -2.41 12.89
C VAL A 231 2.02 -1.54 13.85
N LYS A 232 2.46 -0.31 14.14
CA LYS A 232 1.72 0.67 14.96
C LYS A 232 0.30 0.97 14.42
N ARG A 233 0.08 0.76 13.13
CA ARG A 233 -1.15 1.10 12.41
C ARG A 233 -1.97 -0.11 12.02
N LEU A 234 -1.48 -1.32 12.28
CA LEU A 234 -2.28 -2.53 12.15
C LEU A 234 -3.44 -2.50 13.15
N PRO A 235 -4.62 -3.02 12.76
CA PRO A 235 -5.75 -3.12 13.67
C PRO A 235 -5.39 -4.05 14.84
N ALA A 236 -5.72 -3.64 16.08
CA ALA A 236 -5.51 -4.48 17.27
C ALA A 236 -6.27 -5.82 17.18
N ASN A 237 -7.31 -5.86 16.35
CA ASN A 237 -8.11 -7.02 16.03
C ASN A 237 -7.62 -7.73 14.75
N LEU A 238 -6.32 -7.68 14.42
CA LEU A 238 -5.76 -8.41 13.27
C LEU A 238 -6.13 -9.90 13.32
N LYS A 239 -6.14 -10.48 14.53
CA LYS A 239 -6.60 -11.85 14.76
C LYS A 239 -8.06 -12.07 14.35
N LEU A 240 -8.95 -11.13 14.65
CA LEU A 240 -10.35 -11.18 14.20
C LEU A 240 -10.45 -11.12 12.67
N LEU A 241 -9.63 -10.29 12.01
CA LEU A 241 -9.58 -10.25 10.55
C LEU A 241 -9.07 -11.57 9.96
N SER A 242 -8.14 -12.24 10.64
CA SER A 242 -7.71 -13.59 10.30
C SER A 242 -8.83 -14.61 10.56
N ASP A 243 -9.59 -14.48 11.64
CA ASP A 243 -10.72 -15.36 11.95
C ASP A 243 -11.84 -15.25 10.89
N LEU A 244 -11.96 -14.13 10.17
CA LEU A 244 -12.89 -14.03 9.02
C LEU A 244 -12.61 -15.10 7.94
N LEU A 245 -11.39 -15.65 7.87
CA LEU A 245 -11.09 -16.80 7.00
C LEU A 245 -11.92 -18.03 7.34
N LEU A 246 -12.34 -18.19 8.60
CA LEU A 246 -13.18 -19.30 9.04
C LEU A 246 -14.56 -19.26 8.36
N LEU A 247 -15.00 -18.08 7.95
CA LEU A 247 -16.25 -17.82 7.25
C LEU A 247 -16.12 -17.91 5.72
N ALA A 248 -14.94 -18.23 5.18
CA ALA A 248 -14.77 -18.43 3.74
C ALA A 248 -15.50 -19.71 3.27
N PRO A 249 -16.11 -19.74 2.08
CA PRO A 249 -16.89 -20.90 1.60
C PRO A 249 -16.11 -22.22 1.67
N LYS A 250 -14.85 -22.18 1.22
CA LYS A 250 -13.89 -23.30 1.26
C LYS A 250 -13.59 -23.85 2.67
N ASN A 251 -13.96 -23.13 3.72
CA ASN A 251 -13.66 -23.43 5.12
C ASN A 251 -14.91 -23.79 5.93
N ILE A 252 -16.12 -23.50 5.45
CA ILE A 252 -17.37 -23.77 6.16
C ILE A 252 -17.56 -25.26 6.48
N LYS A 253 -17.15 -26.16 5.58
CA LYS A 253 -17.21 -27.62 5.87
C LYS A 253 -16.11 -28.11 6.83
N LYS A 254 -15.05 -27.33 7.05
CA LYS A 254 -13.87 -27.75 7.81
C LYS A 254 -14.02 -27.50 9.32
N TYR A 255 -14.80 -26.49 9.70
CA TYR A 255 -14.90 -26.03 11.07
C TYR A 255 -16.29 -26.31 11.65
N SER A 256 -16.35 -26.68 12.93
CA SER A 256 -17.62 -26.84 13.64
C SER A 256 -18.18 -25.48 14.04
N PHE A 257 -19.50 -25.42 14.26
CA PHE A 257 -20.15 -24.22 14.80
C PHE A 257 -19.51 -23.77 16.12
N ASP A 258 -19.22 -24.70 17.03
CA ASP A 258 -18.53 -24.40 18.30
C ASP A 258 -17.19 -23.70 18.11
N PHE A 259 -16.42 -24.11 17.11
CA PHE A 259 -15.13 -23.49 16.82
C PHE A 259 -15.31 -22.05 16.32
N ILE A 260 -16.23 -21.83 15.39
CA ILE A 260 -16.55 -20.50 14.87
C ILE A 260 -17.14 -19.61 15.96
N HIS A 261 -18.07 -20.12 16.75
CA HIS A 261 -18.70 -19.37 17.84
C HIS A 261 -17.67 -18.88 18.85
N ARG A 262 -16.64 -19.68 19.19
CA ARG A 262 -15.54 -19.23 20.06
C ARG A 262 -14.79 -18.03 19.49
N SER A 263 -14.43 -18.08 18.20
CA SER A 263 -13.71 -16.98 17.52
C SER A 263 -14.54 -15.69 17.39
N PHE A 264 -15.87 -15.80 17.30
CA PHE A 264 -16.77 -14.65 17.11
C PHE A 264 -17.69 -14.35 18.29
N SER A 265 -17.41 -14.92 19.47
CA SER A 265 -18.25 -14.80 20.67
C SER A 265 -18.52 -13.35 21.10
N ALA A 266 -17.60 -12.42 20.82
CA ALA A 266 -17.78 -11.00 21.08
C ALA A 266 -18.86 -10.32 20.20
N PHE A 267 -19.23 -10.95 19.08
CA PHE A 267 -20.19 -10.43 18.10
C PHE A 267 -21.53 -11.16 18.12
N ILE A 268 -21.55 -12.41 18.60
CA ILE A 268 -22.74 -13.26 18.66
C ILE A 268 -23.44 -13.05 20.02
N GLY A 269 -24.71 -12.64 19.99
CA GLY A 269 -25.52 -12.53 21.22
C GLY A 269 -25.86 -13.91 21.80
N THR A 270 -25.97 -14.00 23.13
CA THR A 270 -26.25 -15.27 23.83
C THR A 270 -27.66 -15.82 23.60
N SER A 271 -28.60 -14.98 23.16
CA SER A 271 -30.02 -15.30 23.04
C SER A 271 -30.40 -16.11 21.80
N SER A 272 -29.47 -16.40 20.87
CA SER A 272 -29.79 -17.04 19.58
C SER A 272 -28.84 -18.19 19.19
N ILE A 273 -28.02 -18.70 20.11
CA ILE A 273 -26.95 -19.67 19.80
C ILE A 273 -27.50 -20.94 19.14
N SER A 274 -28.59 -21.53 19.67
CA SER A 274 -29.16 -22.77 19.12
C SER A 274 -29.79 -22.60 17.73
N SER A 275 -30.34 -21.42 17.43
CA SER A 275 -30.85 -21.10 16.08
C SER A 275 -29.69 -20.99 15.10
N LEU A 276 -28.64 -20.24 15.47
CA LEU A 276 -27.45 -20.06 14.67
C LEU A 276 -26.72 -21.38 14.39
N GLU A 277 -26.67 -22.29 15.36
CA GLU A 277 -26.10 -23.62 15.17
C GLU A 277 -26.88 -24.41 14.11
N SER A 278 -28.21 -24.36 14.17
CA SER A 278 -29.09 -25.05 13.21
C SER A 278 -28.95 -24.47 11.80
N GLU A 279 -28.91 -23.15 11.68
CA GLU A 279 -28.68 -22.43 10.42
C GLU A 279 -27.30 -22.74 9.84
N TYR A 280 -26.26 -22.80 10.68
CA TYR A 280 -24.91 -23.15 10.25
C TYR A 280 -24.81 -24.59 9.74
N ARG A 281 -25.48 -25.55 10.39
CA ARG A 281 -25.55 -26.94 9.89
C ARG A 281 -26.22 -27.00 8.52
N LEU A 282 -27.31 -26.25 8.31
CA LEU A 282 -27.96 -26.18 7.00
C LEU A 282 -27.01 -25.58 5.95
N LEU A 283 -26.30 -24.50 6.28
CA LEU A 283 -25.32 -23.87 5.40
C LEU A 283 -24.24 -24.86 4.95
N GLN A 284 -23.73 -25.70 5.86
CA GLN A 284 -22.72 -26.72 5.52
C GLN A 284 -23.19 -27.72 4.47
N THR A 285 -24.51 -28.01 4.40
CA THR A 285 -25.07 -28.92 3.38
C THR A 285 -25.19 -28.27 2.00
N LYS A 286 -25.34 -26.94 1.94
CA LYS A 286 -25.62 -26.18 0.70
C LYS A 286 -24.46 -25.32 0.22
N VAL A 287 -23.35 -25.28 0.94
CA VAL A 287 -22.25 -24.35 0.67
C VAL A 287 -21.62 -24.55 -0.72
N ASP A 288 -21.58 -25.77 -1.24
CA ASP A 288 -21.03 -26.01 -2.59
C ASP A 288 -21.94 -25.37 -3.65
N ASP A 289 -23.25 -25.63 -3.58
CA ASP A 289 -24.26 -25.04 -4.48
C ASP A 289 -24.30 -23.50 -4.36
N LEU A 290 -24.17 -22.97 -3.15
CA LEU A 290 -24.15 -21.53 -2.90
C LEU A 290 -22.84 -20.87 -3.33
N ALA A 291 -21.74 -21.62 -3.36
CA ALA A 291 -20.45 -21.13 -3.82
C ALA A 291 -20.35 -21.13 -5.36
N GLU A 292 -21.06 -22.03 -6.04
CA GLU A 292 -21.16 -22.05 -7.50
C GLU A 292 -21.71 -20.71 -8.02
N GLY A 293 -20.88 -19.99 -8.78
CA GLY A 293 -21.24 -18.68 -9.34
C GLY A 293 -20.91 -17.47 -8.47
N THR A 294 -20.40 -17.65 -7.25
CA THR A 294 -19.92 -16.53 -6.41
C THR A 294 -18.45 -16.22 -6.70
N GLN A 295 -18.11 -14.95 -6.86
CA GLN A 295 -16.73 -14.49 -7.12
C GLN A 295 -16.05 -13.88 -5.90
N SER A 296 -16.77 -13.71 -4.78
CA SER A 296 -16.23 -13.15 -3.54
C SER A 296 -16.96 -13.66 -2.30
N ILE A 297 -16.28 -13.62 -1.16
CA ILE A 297 -16.89 -13.95 0.14
C ILE A 297 -18.12 -13.09 0.45
N THR A 298 -18.12 -11.81 0.03
CA THR A 298 -19.26 -10.90 0.22
C THR A 298 -20.47 -11.33 -0.60
N GLN A 299 -20.27 -11.71 -1.87
CA GLN A 299 -21.34 -12.23 -2.72
C GLN A 299 -21.89 -13.55 -2.17
N PHE A 300 -21.02 -14.44 -1.70
CA PHE A 300 -21.42 -15.68 -1.06
C PHE A 300 -22.34 -15.44 0.14
N TRP A 301 -21.93 -14.58 1.09
CA TRP A 301 -22.77 -14.32 2.26
C TRP A 301 -24.06 -13.58 1.93
N ALA A 302 -24.08 -12.76 0.87
CA ALA A 302 -25.31 -12.16 0.36
C ALA A 302 -26.28 -13.22 -0.19
N HIS A 303 -25.77 -14.21 -0.95
CA HIS A 303 -26.57 -15.33 -1.45
C HIS A 303 -27.04 -16.25 -0.33
N ALA A 304 -26.16 -16.59 0.62
CA ALA A 304 -26.49 -17.43 1.77
C ALA A 304 -27.58 -16.79 2.64
N ALA A 305 -27.56 -15.47 2.83
CA ALA A 305 -28.58 -14.77 3.58
C ALA A 305 -29.97 -14.87 2.92
N VAL A 306 -30.06 -14.90 1.59
CA VAL A 306 -31.33 -15.07 0.87
C VAL A 306 -31.76 -16.54 0.84
N GLY A 307 -30.85 -17.46 0.47
CA GLY A 307 -31.15 -18.88 0.30
C GLY A 307 -31.45 -19.64 1.59
N VAL A 308 -30.91 -19.20 2.75
CA VAL A 308 -31.25 -19.79 4.06
C VAL A 308 -32.62 -19.31 4.53
N VAL A 309 -33.01 -18.06 4.23
CA VAL A 309 -34.32 -17.49 4.62
C VAL A 309 -35.48 -18.19 3.90
N GLU A 310 -35.33 -18.56 2.63
CA GLU A 310 -36.35 -19.29 1.88
C GLU A 310 -36.59 -20.73 2.41
N CYS A 311 -35.60 -21.33 3.08
CA CYS A 311 -35.68 -22.70 3.56
C CYS A 311 -36.31 -22.85 4.96
N VAL A 312 -36.34 -21.78 5.76
CA VAL A 312 -36.75 -21.82 7.18
C VAL A 312 -38.24 -21.47 7.36
N GLY A 313 -38.94 -20.99 6.34
CA GLY A 313 -40.41 -20.93 6.32
C GLY A 313 -41.04 -20.23 7.54
N THR A 314 -40.44 -19.14 8.04
CA THR A 314 -40.99 -18.37 9.17
C THR A 314 -41.63 -17.06 8.70
N PRO A 315 -42.97 -16.92 8.74
CA PRO A 315 -43.61 -15.64 8.57
C PRO A 315 -43.46 -14.84 9.89
N GLY A 316 -42.66 -13.78 9.88
CA GLY A 316 -42.79 -12.69 10.87
C GLY A 316 -41.64 -12.42 11.83
N SER A 317 -40.48 -13.09 11.75
CA SER A 317 -39.29 -12.69 12.53
C SER A 317 -38.18 -12.19 11.60
N SER A 318 -37.96 -10.88 11.58
CA SER A 318 -36.87 -10.19 10.87
C SER A 318 -35.46 -10.46 11.46
N GLN A 319 -35.26 -11.61 12.08
CA GLN A 319 -33.99 -12.10 12.62
C GLN A 319 -33.56 -13.40 11.92
N GLY A 320 -33.66 -13.46 10.59
CA GLY A 320 -32.81 -14.39 9.82
C GLY A 320 -31.35 -13.96 9.92
N PHE A 321 -30.46 -14.53 9.10
CA PHE A 321 -29.10 -14.01 8.88
C PHE A 321 -29.09 -12.58 8.27
N SER A 322 -29.83 -11.62 8.84
CA SER A 322 -29.31 -10.29 9.12
C SER A 322 -28.18 -10.44 10.15
N VAL A 323 -27.08 -11.07 9.74
CA VAL A 323 -25.88 -10.26 9.79
C VAL A 323 -26.26 -9.16 8.80
N SER A 324 -26.74 -8.02 9.32
CA SER A 324 -26.20 -6.79 8.80
C SER A 324 -24.70 -6.96 9.03
N VAL A 325 -24.04 -7.69 8.12
CA VAL A 325 -22.75 -7.27 7.63
C VAL A 325 -23.25 -5.97 7.03
N PRO A 326 -23.09 -4.83 7.72
CA PRO A 326 -23.60 -3.59 7.16
C PRO A 326 -22.69 -3.35 5.97
N ALA A 327 -23.00 -3.95 4.81
CA ALA A 327 -22.13 -3.98 3.66
C ALA A 327 -20.63 -4.15 4.00
N CYS A 328 -20.20 -5.10 4.84
CA CYS A 328 -18.89 -4.97 5.52
C CYS A 328 -18.78 -3.57 6.17
N GLY A 329 -19.15 -3.46 7.44
CA GLY A 329 -18.89 -2.29 8.26
C GLY A 329 -17.40 -2.00 8.44
N VAL A 330 -16.52 -2.72 7.75
CA VAL A 330 -15.30 -2.14 7.20
C VAL A 330 -15.69 -1.16 6.09
N ILE A 331 -16.30 -0.04 6.47
CA ILE A 331 -16.28 1.15 5.64
C ILE A 331 -14.80 1.51 5.54
N TRP A 332 -14.13 1.00 4.50
CA TRP A 332 -12.93 1.64 3.99
C TRP A 332 -13.39 3.01 3.53
N HIS A 333 -13.31 3.98 4.44
CA HIS A 333 -13.68 5.35 4.13
C HIS A 333 -12.73 5.81 3.02
N LYS A 334 -13.19 5.73 1.76
CA LYS A 334 -12.43 6.14 0.57
C LYS A 334 -12.21 7.65 0.53
N SER A 335 -12.85 8.40 1.44
CA SER A 335 -12.77 9.85 1.53
C SER A 335 -11.66 10.29 2.46
N GLN A 336 -10.43 10.33 1.92
CA GLN A 336 -9.47 11.42 2.14
C GLN A 336 -8.57 11.67 0.92
N MET A 337 -9.09 11.53 -0.32
CA MET A 337 -8.33 11.88 -1.53
C MET A 337 -9.11 12.63 -2.62
N LEU A 338 -10.20 13.31 -2.30
CA LEU A 338 -10.81 14.28 -3.21
C LEU A 338 -10.72 15.67 -2.61
N LEU A 339 -9.72 16.43 -3.07
CA LEU A 339 -9.75 17.89 -3.03
C LEU A 339 -10.87 18.38 -3.99
N PRO A 340 -11.50 19.53 -3.70
CA PRO A 340 -12.64 20.01 -4.47
C PRO A 340 -12.20 20.49 -5.86
N PRO A 341 -12.98 20.25 -6.93
CA PRO A 341 -12.76 20.94 -8.18
C PRO A 341 -13.17 22.41 -8.03
N VAL A 342 -12.18 23.30 -7.98
CA VAL A 342 -12.37 24.74 -8.15
C VAL A 342 -12.42 25.05 -9.66
N THR A 343 -13.65 25.33 -10.10
CA THR A 343 -14.08 26.20 -11.22
C THR A 343 -13.59 25.97 -12.65
N ALA A 344 -14.55 25.79 -13.56
CA ALA A 344 -14.53 26.42 -14.88
C ALA A 344 -15.96 26.86 -15.28
N ARG A 345 -16.18 28.19 -15.32
CA ARG A 345 -17.34 28.84 -15.96
C ARG A 345 -17.18 28.80 -17.49
N ARG A 346 -18.30 28.69 -18.22
CA ARG A 346 -18.80 29.49 -19.38
C ARG A 346 -19.91 28.69 -20.08
N HIS A 347 -21.17 29.10 -19.90
CA HIS A 347 -21.99 29.99 -20.76
C HIS A 347 -22.80 29.24 -21.84
N ALA A 348 -24.13 29.24 -21.67
CA ALA A 348 -25.18 29.50 -22.68
C ALA A 348 -26.54 29.27 -21.97
N GLU A 349 -27.27 30.30 -21.58
CA GLU A 349 -28.36 30.98 -22.32
C GLU A 349 -29.73 30.59 -21.72
N GLY A 350 -30.62 31.57 -21.52
CA GLY A 350 -32.05 31.33 -21.32
C GLY A 350 -32.68 31.85 -20.03
N GLU A 351 -33.06 33.12 -20.04
CA GLU A 351 -34.33 33.65 -19.52
C GLU A 351 -34.59 33.85 -18.00
N LEU A 352 -34.57 35.14 -17.65
CA LEU A 352 -35.66 35.90 -17.00
C LEU A 352 -36.20 35.41 -15.65
N THR A 353 -35.90 36.15 -14.57
CA THR A 353 -36.87 37.10 -13.98
C THR A 353 -36.27 37.90 -12.83
N HIS A 354 -36.73 39.15 -12.75
CA HIS A 354 -36.43 40.20 -11.78
C HIS A 354 -36.52 39.76 -10.31
N THR A 355 -35.63 40.25 -9.43
CA THR A 355 -35.96 41.35 -8.50
C THR A 355 -34.75 41.81 -7.67
N SER A 356 -34.72 43.13 -7.50
CA SER A 356 -33.84 44.02 -6.75
C SER A 356 -33.79 43.79 -5.23
N CYS A 357 -32.65 44.04 -4.59
CA CYS A 357 -32.45 45.19 -3.67
C CYS A 357 -31.11 45.12 -2.89
N PHE A 358 -30.31 46.18 -3.08
CA PHE A 358 -29.64 47.04 -2.07
C PHE A 358 -28.65 46.47 -1.02
N SER A 359 -27.37 46.88 -1.21
CA SER A 359 -26.50 47.69 -0.31
C SER A 359 -26.39 47.31 1.18
N SER A 360 -25.23 47.30 1.82
CA SER A 360 -24.00 48.07 1.63
C SER A 360 -22.78 47.30 2.11
#